data_AF-A0A9E0PHM6-F1
#
_entry.id   AF-A0A9E0PHM6-F1
#
_cell.length_a   1.000
_cell.length_b   1.000
_cell.length_c   1.000
_cell.angle_alpha   90.00
_cell.angle_beta   90.00
_cell.angle_gamma   90.00
#
_symmetry.space_group_name_H-M   'P 1'
#
loop_
_entity.id
_entity.type
_entity.pdbx_description
1 polymer ?
#
loop_
_entity_poly.entity_id
_entity_poly.type
_entity_poly.pdbx_seq_one_letter_code
_entity_poly.pdbx_strand_id
1 'polypeptide(L)'
;LKWNMTRTTGYIGFVTFKDSRLMSISTLIEPVLDEIQNRGLLFASITDGKEEDNIDVLADKISLPFIPITSEIDTVLSEEFINSSLKELELHSLKSGHVVAYAHSSPLTLKLLSNWINTLESKGIALVPASAYDIEKMNKEKQTQSAETTDKQEDTSK
;
A
#
# COMPACT_ATOMS: atom_id res chain seq x y z
N LEU A 1 10.61 15.10 12.04
CA LEU A 1 9.90 13.84 12.37
C LEU A 1 9.62 13.69 13.87
N LYS A 2 10.66 13.66 14.72
CA LYS A 2 10.53 13.52 16.19
C LYS A 2 9.46 14.39 16.86
N TRP A 3 9.29 15.65 16.43
CA TRP A 3 8.29 16.56 17.02
C TRP A 3 6.82 16.18 16.74
N ASN A 4 6.52 15.64 15.55
CA ASN A 4 5.16 15.18 15.22
C ASN A 4 4.82 13.87 15.95
N MET A 5 5.80 12.97 16.08
CA MET A 5 5.65 11.67 16.76
C MET A 5 5.31 11.77 18.25
N THR A 6 5.69 12.84 18.94
CA THR A 6 5.39 13.01 20.38
C THR A 6 3.96 13.45 20.65
N ARG A 7 3.17 13.79 19.61
CA ARG A 7 1.83 14.38 19.76
C ARG A 7 0.68 13.42 19.47
N THR A 8 0.95 12.23 18.93
CA THR A 8 -0.07 11.21 18.62
C THR A 8 0.39 9.84 19.14
N THR A 9 -0.54 9.02 19.62
CA THR A 9 -0.26 7.64 20.07
C THR A 9 -1.18 6.67 19.32
N GLY A 10 -0.77 5.41 19.18
CA GLY A 10 -1.58 4.36 18.52
C GLY A 10 -1.52 4.34 16.98
N TYR A 11 -0.59 5.06 16.36
CA TYR A 11 -0.35 4.95 14.91
C TYR A 11 0.50 3.72 14.59
N ILE A 12 0.22 3.11 13.44
CA ILE A 12 0.93 1.89 12.96
C ILE A 12 1.98 2.21 11.90
N GLY A 13 2.02 3.45 11.39
CA GLY A 13 2.95 3.87 10.34
C GLY A 13 2.84 5.31 9.89
N PHE A 14 3.56 5.61 8.80
CA PHE A 14 3.55 6.90 8.13
C PHE A 14 3.05 6.75 6.69
N VAL A 15 2.21 7.70 6.29
CA VAL A 15 1.85 7.94 4.89
C VAL A 15 2.53 9.23 4.46
N THR A 16 3.12 9.25 3.28
CA THR A 16 3.61 10.49 2.66
C THR A 16 3.02 10.68 1.27
N PHE A 17 2.75 11.94 0.96
CA PHE A 17 2.38 12.37 -0.38
C PHE A 17 3.65 12.56 -1.21
N LYS A 18 3.48 12.43 -2.52
CA LYS A 18 4.46 12.66 -3.57
C LYS A 18 5.25 13.97 -3.38
N ASP A 19 6.42 13.91 -2.74
CA ASP A 19 7.53 14.83 -3.04
C ASP A 19 8.65 13.99 -3.67
N SER A 20 8.53 13.80 -4.99
CA SER A 20 9.44 12.97 -5.78
C SER A 20 10.90 13.43 -5.68
N ARG A 21 11.16 14.68 -5.29
CA ARG A 21 12.53 15.17 -5.09
C ARG A 21 13.17 14.65 -3.81
N LEU A 22 12.38 14.44 -2.75
CA LEU A 22 12.88 13.86 -1.51
C LEU A 22 13.03 12.35 -1.63
N MET A 23 12.09 11.70 -2.32
CA MET A 23 12.08 10.24 -2.51
C MET A 23 13.17 9.78 -3.48
N SER A 24 13.47 10.54 -4.53
CA SER A 24 14.54 10.20 -5.49
C SER A 24 15.97 10.36 -4.96
N ILE A 25 16.15 11.00 -3.79
CA ILE A 25 17.48 11.18 -3.18
C ILE A 25 17.63 10.19 -2.03
N SER A 26 18.12 8.99 -2.35
CA SER A 26 18.29 7.88 -1.39
C SER A 26 19.03 8.31 -0.11
N THR A 27 20.08 9.13 -0.23
CA THR A 27 20.87 9.60 0.92
C THR A 27 20.12 10.50 1.89
N LEU A 28 19.02 11.13 1.47
CA LEU A 28 18.18 11.97 2.33
C LEU A 28 17.05 11.19 2.97
N ILE A 29 16.51 10.18 2.27
CA ILE A 29 15.35 9.42 2.75
C ILE A 29 15.75 8.19 3.57
N GLU A 30 16.90 7.56 3.31
CA GLU A 30 17.39 6.38 4.04
C GLU A 30 17.38 6.58 5.57
N PRO A 31 17.93 7.66 6.16
CA PRO A 31 17.91 7.84 7.62
C PRO A 31 16.50 7.97 8.20
N VAL A 32 15.54 8.45 7.40
CA VAL A 32 14.14 8.58 7.78
C VAL A 32 13.48 7.19 7.79
N LEU A 33 13.70 6.41 6.72
CA LEU A 33 13.19 5.05 6.62
C LEU A 33 13.78 4.16 7.72
N ASP A 34 15.06 4.30 8.03
CA ASP A 34 15.72 3.62 9.15
C ASP A 34 15.09 3.99 10.50
N GLU A 35 14.77 5.27 10.75
CA GLU A 35 14.10 5.66 12.00
C GLU A 35 12.69 5.06 12.10
N ILE A 36 11.97 4.96 10.98
CA ILE A 36 10.64 4.33 10.91
C ILE A 36 10.75 2.81 11.18
N GLN A 37 11.69 2.15 10.51
CA GLN A 37 11.94 0.72 10.65
C GLN A 37 12.34 0.37 12.09
N ASN A 38 13.27 1.13 12.69
CA ASN A 38 13.75 0.87 14.06
C ASN A 38 12.63 1.00 15.11
N ARG A 39 11.52 1.65 14.76
CA ARG A 39 10.34 1.80 15.62
C ARG A 39 9.27 0.73 15.35
N GLY A 40 9.50 -0.20 14.43
CA GLY A 40 8.56 -1.26 14.04
C GLY A 40 7.31 -0.71 13.34
N LEU A 41 7.46 0.39 12.59
CA LEU A 41 6.36 1.08 11.94
C LEU A 41 6.32 0.75 10.44
N LEU A 42 5.12 0.76 9.86
CA LEU A 42 4.96 0.67 8.41
C LEU A 42 5.19 2.02 7.73
N PHE A 43 5.62 1.97 6.47
CA PHE A 43 5.71 3.12 5.59
C PHE A 43 4.81 2.93 4.38
N ALA A 44 4.04 3.94 4.03
CA ALA A 44 3.16 3.93 2.88
C ALA A 44 3.42 5.17 2.03
N SER A 45 3.60 4.97 0.73
CA SER A 45 3.90 6.06 -0.20
C SER A 45 2.88 6.11 -1.32
N ILE A 46 2.35 7.31 -1.56
CA ILE A 46 1.53 7.57 -2.74
C ILE A 46 2.46 7.72 -3.94
N THR A 47 2.43 6.75 -4.85
CA THR A 47 3.31 6.66 -6.02
C THR A 47 2.50 6.57 -7.32
N ASP A 48 3.06 7.07 -8.42
CA ASP A 48 2.53 6.84 -9.77
C ASP A 48 3.07 5.55 -10.41
N GLY A 49 3.78 4.72 -9.62
CA GLY A 49 4.35 3.44 -10.05
C GLY A 49 5.60 3.60 -10.92
N LYS A 50 6.24 4.77 -10.92
CA LYS A 50 7.48 5.00 -11.66
C LYS A 50 8.69 4.44 -10.90
N GLU A 51 9.57 3.78 -11.64
CA GLU A 51 10.81 3.17 -11.13
C GLU A 51 11.76 4.19 -10.47
N GLU A 52 11.62 5.48 -10.78
CA GLU A 52 12.50 6.55 -10.30
C GLU A 52 12.45 6.77 -8.78
N ASP A 53 11.37 6.33 -8.11
CA ASP A 53 11.22 6.53 -6.67
C ASP A 53 12.13 5.59 -5.84
N ASN A 54 12.57 4.44 -6.37
CA ASN A 54 13.45 3.40 -5.76
C ASN A 54 13.15 3.04 -4.28
N ILE A 55 12.00 3.45 -3.75
CA ILE A 55 11.72 3.44 -2.32
C ILE A 55 11.28 2.06 -1.84
N ASP A 56 10.67 1.29 -2.74
CA ASP A 56 10.39 -0.12 -2.60
C ASP A 56 11.69 -0.93 -2.43
N VAL A 57 12.69 -0.70 -3.29
CA VAL A 57 14.00 -1.35 -3.21
C VAL A 57 14.71 -0.99 -1.90
N LEU A 58 14.66 0.29 -1.49
CA LEU A 58 15.23 0.74 -0.22
C LEU A 58 14.51 0.13 0.98
N ALA A 59 13.18 0.09 0.96
CA ALA A 59 12.39 -0.51 2.02
C ALA A 59 12.67 -2.01 2.16
N ASP A 60 12.72 -2.74 1.06
CA ASP A 60 13.05 -4.17 1.04
C ASP A 60 14.47 -4.42 1.59
N LYS A 61 15.47 -3.58 1.22
CA LYS A 61 16.85 -3.67 1.71
C LYS A 61 16.95 -3.59 3.24
N ILE A 62 16.12 -2.77 3.89
CA ILE A 62 16.12 -2.62 5.34
C ILE A 62 15.01 -3.42 6.04
N SER A 63 14.26 -4.24 5.28
CA SER A 63 13.10 -4.98 5.77
C SER A 63 12.05 -4.09 6.43
N LEU A 64 11.80 -2.92 5.85
CA LEU A 64 10.75 -2.00 6.27
C LEU A 64 9.41 -2.42 5.63
N PRO A 65 8.35 -2.66 6.42
CA PRO A 65 7.01 -2.88 5.89
C PRO A 65 6.56 -1.71 5.01
N PHE A 66 6.38 -1.97 3.71
CA PHE A 66 6.10 -0.93 2.73
C PHE A 66 4.81 -1.16 1.95
N ILE A 67 4.02 -0.10 1.79
CA ILE A 67 2.75 -0.12 1.05
C ILE A 67 2.79 0.93 -0.07
N PRO A 68 2.88 0.54 -1.35
CA PRO A 68 2.66 1.43 -2.46
C PRO A 68 1.17 1.74 -2.61
N ILE A 69 0.82 3.02 -2.64
CA ILE A 69 -0.56 3.49 -2.87
C ILE A 69 -0.60 4.15 -4.24
N THR A 70 -1.32 3.54 -5.18
CA THR A 70 -1.37 3.99 -6.58
C THR A 70 -2.71 4.60 -6.99
N SER A 71 -3.70 4.58 -6.09
CA SER A 71 -5.08 5.00 -6.38
C SER A 71 -5.56 6.06 -5.40
N GLU A 72 -6.06 7.17 -5.95
CA GLU A 72 -6.81 8.21 -5.24
C GLU A 72 -8.28 8.14 -5.67
N ILE A 73 -9.21 8.04 -4.73
CA ILE A 73 -10.63 7.84 -5.06
C ILE A 73 -11.41 9.16 -5.26
N ASP A 74 -10.85 10.30 -4.88
CA ASP A 74 -11.56 11.59 -4.86
C ASP A 74 -10.79 12.76 -5.48
N THR A 75 -9.94 12.47 -6.48
CA THR A 75 -9.23 13.49 -7.27
C THR A 75 -10.19 14.53 -7.88
N VAL A 76 -11.39 14.09 -8.26
CA VAL A 76 -12.50 14.99 -8.61
C VAL A 76 -13.62 14.79 -7.60
N LEU A 77 -14.00 15.89 -6.93
CA LEU A 77 -15.01 15.88 -5.88
C LEU A 77 -16.43 15.87 -6.47
N SER A 78 -16.82 14.78 -7.12
CA SER A 78 -18.17 14.55 -7.66
C SER A 78 -18.65 13.12 -7.38
N GLU A 79 -19.96 12.95 -7.24
CA GLU A 79 -20.55 11.62 -6.98
C GLU A 79 -20.23 10.63 -8.11
N GLU A 80 -20.32 11.07 -9.37
CA GLU A 80 -20.06 10.23 -10.53
C GLU A 80 -18.61 9.73 -10.55
N PHE A 81 -17.65 10.62 -10.34
CA PHE A 81 -16.23 10.28 -10.38
C PHE A 81 -15.87 9.33 -9.24
N ILE A 82 -16.25 9.66 -8.00
CA ILE A 82 -15.93 8.83 -6.83
C ILE A 82 -16.53 7.43 -6.97
N ASN A 83 -17.78 7.31 -7.42
CA ASN A 83 -18.39 6.00 -7.65
C ASN A 83 -17.68 5.20 -8.75
N SER A 84 -17.20 5.86 -9.81
CA SER A 84 -16.40 5.21 -10.86
C SER A 84 -15.08 4.69 -10.29
N SER A 85 -14.34 5.53 -9.56
CA SER A 85 -13.07 5.16 -8.92
C SER A 85 -13.23 4.01 -7.93
N LEU A 86 -14.30 4.00 -7.15
CA LEU A 86 -14.61 2.90 -6.22
C LEU A 86 -14.90 1.59 -6.96
N LYS A 87 -15.59 1.64 -8.10
CA LYS A 87 -15.84 0.47 -8.94
C LYS A 87 -14.56 -0.07 -9.58
N GLU A 88 -13.67 0.82 -10.02
CA GLU A 88 -12.34 0.43 -10.51
C GLU A 88 -11.50 -0.23 -9.40
N LEU A 89 -11.57 0.31 -8.18
CA LEU A 89 -10.91 -0.25 -7.02
C LEU A 89 -11.39 -1.68 -6.70
N GLU A 90 -12.70 -1.94 -6.79
CA GLU A 90 -13.25 -3.28 -6.66
C GLU A 90 -12.68 -4.25 -7.71
N LEU A 91 -12.67 -3.83 -8.98
CA LEU A 91 -12.16 -4.65 -10.08
C LEU A 91 -10.67 -4.96 -9.91
N HIS A 92 -9.87 -3.98 -9.48
CA HIS A 92 -8.46 -4.17 -9.17
C HIS A 92 -8.26 -5.11 -7.98
N SER A 93 -9.05 -4.97 -6.92
CA SER A 93 -9.00 -5.87 -5.77
C SER A 93 -9.27 -7.33 -6.17
N LEU A 94 -10.33 -7.55 -6.96
CA LEU A 94 -10.70 -8.89 -7.42
C LEU A 94 -9.66 -9.51 -8.36
N LYS A 95 -9.00 -8.70 -9.20
CA LYS A 95 -7.99 -9.16 -10.14
C LYS A 95 -6.63 -9.44 -9.48
N SER A 96 -6.20 -8.54 -8.59
CA SER A 96 -4.87 -8.57 -7.97
C SER A 96 -4.86 -9.24 -6.60
N GLY A 97 -6.03 -9.54 -6.02
CA GLY A 97 -6.22 -10.08 -4.67
C GLY A 97 -6.28 -9.02 -3.58
N HIS A 98 -5.63 -7.86 -3.79
CA HIS A 98 -5.68 -6.72 -2.88
C HIS A 98 -5.48 -5.42 -3.65
N VAL A 99 -5.85 -4.32 -3.01
CA VAL A 99 -5.57 -2.97 -3.47
C VAL A 99 -5.58 -2.00 -2.30
N VAL A 100 -4.75 -0.95 -2.37
CA VAL A 100 -4.73 0.13 -1.38
C VAL A 100 -4.97 1.44 -2.11
N ALA A 101 -5.89 2.24 -1.57
CA ALA A 101 -6.21 3.57 -2.07
C ALA A 101 -6.28 4.58 -0.92
N TYR A 102 -6.17 5.85 -1.26
CA TYR A 102 -6.39 6.95 -0.32
C TYR A 102 -7.50 7.88 -0.79
N ALA A 103 -8.00 8.68 0.14
CA ALA A 103 -9.06 9.63 -0.07
C ALA A 103 -8.90 10.83 0.87
N HIS A 104 -9.42 11.98 0.47
CA HIS A 104 -9.52 13.14 1.34
C HIS A 104 -10.77 13.05 2.23
N SER A 105 -10.71 13.66 3.42
CA SER A 105 -11.78 13.58 4.43
C SER A 105 -12.95 14.55 4.16
N SER A 106 -13.41 14.63 2.91
CA SER A 106 -14.56 15.49 2.56
C SER A 106 -15.90 14.86 2.99
N PRO A 107 -16.94 15.65 3.31
CA PRO A 107 -18.26 15.09 3.63
C PRO A 107 -18.84 14.22 2.51
N LEU A 108 -18.61 14.59 1.25
CA LEU A 108 -19.09 13.84 0.09
C LEU A 108 -18.38 12.49 -0.02
N THR A 109 -17.04 12.50 0.04
CA THR A 109 -16.20 11.31 -0.01
C THR A 109 -16.59 10.33 1.10
N LEU A 110 -16.70 10.82 2.34
CA LEU A 110 -17.06 9.98 3.49
C LEU A 110 -18.44 9.35 3.36
N LYS A 111 -19.43 10.10 2.85
CA LYS A 111 -20.79 9.57 2.61
C LYS A 111 -20.78 8.43 1.60
N LEU A 112 -20.14 8.63 0.45
CA LEU A 112 -20.08 7.62 -0.62
C LEU A 112 -19.27 6.40 -0.20
N LEU A 113 -18.12 6.63 0.46
CA LEU A 113 -17.27 5.55 0.96
C LEU A 113 -18.01 4.70 1.99
N SER A 114 -18.75 5.31 2.93
CA SER A 114 -19.55 4.58 3.92
C SER A 114 -20.62 3.70 3.27
N ASN A 115 -21.31 4.21 2.23
CA ASN A 115 -22.31 3.43 1.51
C ASN A 115 -21.66 2.27 0.74
N TRP A 116 -20.53 2.54 0.11
CA TRP A 116 -19.77 1.55 -0.66
C TRP A 116 -19.22 0.42 0.20
N ILE A 117 -18.65 0.73 1.37
CA ILE A 117 -18.11 -0.26 2.33
C ILE A 117 -19.18 -1.31 2.69
N ASN A 118 -20.43 -0.87 2.89
CA ASN A 118 -21.55 -1.77 3.22
C ASN A 118 -21.90 -2.75 2.08
N THR A 119 -21.36 -2.55 0.87
CA THR A 119 -21.58 -3.44 -0.28
C THR A 119 -20.46 -4.45 -0.48
N LEU A 120 -19.34 -4.35 0.23
CA LEU A 120 -18.14 -5.14 -0.06
C LEU A 120 -18.31 -6.62 0.28
N GLU A 121 -18.97 -6.92 1.40
CA GLU A 121 -19.16 -8.31 1.85
C GLU A 121 -19.94 -9.14 0.82
N SER A 122 -21.02 -8.60 0.25
CA SER A 122 -21.80 -9.29 -0.77
C SER A 122 -21.05 -9.48 -2.09
N LYS A 123 -19.97 -8.74 -2.29
CA LYS A 123 -19.05 -8.84 -3.43
C LYS A 123 -17.83 -9.73 -3.14
N GLY A 124 -17.74 -10.32 -1.95
CA GLY A 124 -16.60 -11.14 -1.54
C GLY A 124 -15.32 -10.34 -1.30
N ILE A 125 -15.43 -9.04 -1.02
CA ILE A 125 -14.31 -8.15 -0.74
C ILE A 125 -14.30 -7.83 0.75
N ALA A 126 -13.16 -8.03 1.41
CA ALA A 126 -12.97 -7.65 2.80
C ALA A 126 -12.20 -6.33 2.88
N LEU A 127 -12.72 -5.36 3.65
CA LEU A 127 -11.94 -4.20 4.06
C LEU A 127 -11.10 -4.58 5.27
N VAL A 128 -9.78 -4.42 5.16
CA VAL A 128 -8.83 -4.77 6.23
C VAL A 128 -7.99 -3.55 6.63
N PRO A 129 -7.44 -3.51 7.86
CA PRO A 129 -6.46 -2.51 8.25
C PRO A 129 -5.20 -2.57 7.38
N ALA A 130 -4.60 -1.42 7.09
CA ALA A 130 -3.38 -1.35 6.26
C ALA A 130 -2.21 -2.20 6.80
N SER A 131 -2.14 -2.45 8.11
CA SER A 131 -1.13 -3.34 8.71
C SER A 131 -1.21 -4.80 8.22
N ALA A 132 -2.34 -5.22 7.65
CA ALA A 132 -2.48 -6.57 7.08
C ALA A 132 -1.83 -6.72 5.70
N TYR A 133 -1.48 -5.62 5.04
CA TYR A 133 -0.94 -5.63 3.67
C TYR A 133 0.34 -6.47 3.55
N ASP A 134 1.26 -6.32 4.50
CA ASP A 134 2.57 -6.97 4.44
C ASP A 134 2.49 -8.48 4.66
N ILE A 135 1.51 -8.93 5.46
CA ILE A 135 1.23 -10.36 5.69
C ILE A 135 0.84 -11.04 4.36
N GLU A 136 0.12 -10.35 3.49
CA GLU A 136 -0.22 -10.88 2.17
C GLU A 136 0.95 -10.89 1.19
N LYS A 137 1.78 -9.83 1.18
CA LYS A 137 3.00 -9.77 0.35
C LYS A 137 3.90 -10.97 0.68
N MET A 138 4.17 -11.19 1.97
CA MET A 138 4.96 -12.32 2.47
C MET A 138 4.36 -13.69 2.13
N ASN A 139 3.03 -13.83 2.10
CA ASN A 139 2.36 -15.09 1.73
C ASN A 139 2.43 -15.38 0.23
N LYS A 140 2.32 -14.35 -0.63
CA LYS A 140 2.48 -14.51 -2.08
C LYS A 140 3.91 -14.86 -2.47
N GLU A 141 4.91 -14.21 -1.87
CA GLU A 141 6.33 -14.52 -2.11
C GLU A 141 6.66 -15.98 -1.73
N LYS A 142 6.15 -16.46 -0.59
CA LYS A 142 6.31 -17.87 -0.18
C LYS A 142 5.65 -18.86 -1.16
N GLN A 143 4.51 -18.51 -1.76
CA GLN A 143 3.82 -19.38 -2.73
C GLN A 143 4.58 -19.44 -4.07
N THR A 144 5.09 -18.30 -4.57
CA THR A 144 5.88 -18.24 -5.80
C THR A 144 7.19 -19.03 -5.68
N GLN A 145 7.88 -18.94 -4.53
CA GLN A 145 9.12 -19.69 -4.27
C GLN A 145 8.89 -21.21 -4.12
N SER A 146 7.72 -21.62 -3.63
CA SER A 146 7.32 -23.03 -3.54
C SER A 146 7.04 -23.64 -4.92
N ALA A 147 6.50 -22.83 -5.84
CA ALA A 147 6.25 -23.25 -7.22
C ALA A 147 7.56 -23.40 -8.03
N GLU A 148 8.50 -22.47 -7.88
CA GLU A 148 9.82 -22.53 -8.57
C GLU A 148 10.74 -23.65 -8.07
N THR A 149 10.60 -24.08 -6.81
CA THR A 149 11.40 -25.18 -6.25
C THR A 149 10.93 -26.55 -6.75
N THR A 150 9.64 -26.67 -7.08
CA THR A 150 9.05 -27.91 -7.61
C THR A 150 9.46 -28.16 -9.06
N ASP A 151 9.58 -27.10 -9.87
CA ASP A 151 9.95 -27.19 -11.30
C ASP A 151 11.44 -27.55 -11.53
N LYS A 152 12.33 -27.19 -10.58
CA LYS A 152 13.76 -27.54 -10.65
C LYS A 152 14.09 -28.97 -10.21
N GLN A 153 13.18 -29.67 -9.54
CA GLN A 153 13.38 -31.07 -9.14
C GLN A 153 13.02 -32.07 -10.24
N GLU A 154 12.22 -31.66 -11.24
CA GLU A 154 11.88 -32.52 -12.40
C GLU A 154 12.94 -32.48 -13.52
N ASP A 155 13.73 -31.40 -13.63
CA ASP A 155 14.76 -31.25 -14.69
C ASP A 155 16.13 -31.86 -14.33
N THR A 156 16.31 -32.39 -13.11
CA THR A 156 17.56 -33.06 -12.69
C THR A 156 17.48 -34.59 -12.65
N SER A 157 16.35 -35.17 -13.05
CA SER A 157 16.14 -36.63 -13.12
C SER A 157 16.01 -37.19 -14.55
N LYS A 158 16.53 -36.49 -15.57
CA LYS A 158 16.67 -37.04 -16.93
C LYS A 158 18.12 -37.14 -17.37
#